data_AF-A0A2S6GB18-F1
#
_entry.id   AF-A0A2S6GB18-F1
#
_cell.length_a   1.000
_cell.length_b   1.000
_cell.length_c   1.000
_cell.angle_alpha   90.00
_cell.angle_beta   90.00
_cell.angle_gamma   90.00
#
_symmetry.space_group_name_H-M   'P 1'
#
loop_
_entity.id
_entity.type
_entity.pdbx_description
1 polymer ?
#
loop_
_entity_poly.entity_id
_entity_poly.type
_entity_poly.pdbx_seq_one_letter_code
_entity_poly.pdbx_strand_id
1 'polypeptide(L)'
;MAGSRRSFSREYREEAAKLVIETGRPIAQVAKELGVGEVSLGKWVKDYRAAQGGDESPLDVSERARLRELEREARDLRLENEFLKKAAAYFAKDHR
;
A
#
# COMPACT_ATOMS: atom_id res chain seq x y z
N MET A 1 -1.59 34.52 -19.49
CA MET A 1 -1.23 34.98 -18.14
C MET A 1 -0.66 33.80 -17.37
N ALA A 2 0.65 33.74 -17.16
CA ALA A 2 1.26 32.69 -16.34
C ALA A 2 0.93 32.97 -14.86
N GLY A 3 0.04 32.17 -14.27
CA GLY A 3 -0.37 32.34 -12.89
C GLY A 3 0.82 32.23 -11.93
N SER A 4 0.93 33.20 -11.02
CA SER A 4 1.92 33.21 -9.94
C SER A 4 1.84 31.89 -9.17
N ARG A 5 2.93 31.11 -9.19
CA ARG A 5 3.00 29.85 -8.44
C ARG A 5 3.11 30.20 -6.96
N ARG A 6 2.08 29.88 -6.17
CA ARG A 6 2.17 29.90 -4.71
C ARG A 6 3.28 28.91 -4.32
N SER A 7 4.33 29.39 -3.65
CA SER A 7 5.33 28.53 -3.04
C SER A 7 4.88 28.18 -1.62
N PHE A 8 5.01 26.91 -1.26
CA PHE A 8 4.76 26.42 0.09
C PHE A 8 6.09 26.02 0.73
N SER A 9 6.24 26.25 2.03
CA SER A 9 7.42 25.82 2.78
C SER A 9 7.56 24.30 2.73
N ARG A 10 8.76 23.78 3.04
CA ARG A 10 8.99 22.33 3.03
C ARG A 10 8.18 21.67 4.15
N GLU A 11 8.19 22.29 5.31
CA GLU A 11 7.52 21.87 6.54
C GLU A 11 6.01 21.75 6.30
N TYR A 12 5.41 22.75 5.65
CA TYR A 12 3.98 22.73 5.33
C TYR A 12 3.61 21.58 4.39
N ARG A 13 4.47 21.29 3.39
CA ARG A 13 4.25 20.18 2.46
C ARG A 13 4.31 18.83 3.16
N GLU A 14 5.26 18.67 4.08
CA GLU A 14 5.42 17.47 4.89
C GLU A 14 4.25 17.27 5.86
N GLU A 15 3.80 18.33 6.55
CA GLU A 15 2.64 18.27 7.45
C GLU A 15 1.34 17.94 6.68
N ALA A 16 1.11 18.56 5.53
CA ALA A 16 -0.06 18.28 4.71
C ALA A 16 -0.06 16.84 4.17
N ALA A 17 1.11 16.32 3.77
CA ALA A 17 1.27 14.93 3.35
C ALA A 17 1.06 13.95 4.51
N LYS A 18 1.62 14.25 5.68
CA LYS A 18 1.46 13.47 6.92
C LYS A 18 0.00 13.38 7.32
N LEU A 19 -0.73 14.49 7.28
CA LEU A 19 -2.17 14.52 7.60
C LEU A 19 -2.97 13.53 6.76
N VAL A 20 -2.75 13.49 5.44
CA VAL A 20 -3.42 12.55 4.53
C VAL A 20 -3.11 11.09 4.92
N ILE A 21 -1.86 10.80 5.23
CA ILE A 21 -1.41 9.43 5.51
C ILE A 21 -1.92 8.94 6.87
N GLU A 22 -1.78 9.76 7.92
CA GLU A 22 -2.18 9.37 9.29
C GLU A 22 -3.70 9.28 9.45
N THR A 23 -4.46 10.12 8.74
CA THR A 23 -5.93 10.12 8.83
C THR A 23 -6.60 9.21 7.81
N GLY A 24 -5.87 8.74 6.80
CA GLY A 24 -6.41 7.93 5.69
C GLY A 24 -7.44 8.67 4.82
N ARG A 25 -7.53 10.00 4.93
CA ARG A 25 -8.55 10.81 4.27
C ARG A 25 -8.23 11.01 2.78
N PRO A 26 -9.25 11.16 1.90
CA PRO A 26 -9.01 11.40 0.48
C PRO A 26 -8.22 12.70 0.23
N ILE A 27 -7.23 12.65 -0.67
CA ILE A 27 -6.39 13.81 -1.05
C ILE A 27 -7.25 15.00 -1.47
N ALA A 28 -8.31 14.77 -2.26
CA ALA A 28 -9.20 15.83 -2.72
C ALA A 28 -9.88 16.59 -1.57
N GLN A 29 -10.28 15.88 -0.52
CA GLN A 29 -10.92 16.47 0.64
C GLN A 29 -9.93 17.33 1.44
N VAL A 30 -8.75 16.79 1.72
CA VAL A 30 -7.70 17.50 2.47
C VAL A 30 -7.18 18.70 1.68
N ALA A 31 -7.05 18.57 0.37
CA ALA A 31 -6.63 19.66 -0.51
C ALA A 31 -7.61 20.84 -0.46
N LYS A 32 -8.92 20.56 -0.51
CA LYS A 32 -9.98 21.56 -0.40
C LYS A 32 -9.96 22.28 0.96
N GLU A 33 -9.74 21.54 2.05
CA GLU A 33 -9.67 22.11 3.40
C GLU A 33 -8.44 23.01 3.60
N LEU A 34 -7.30 22.60 3.05
CA LEU A 34 -6.05 23.35 3.13
C LEU A 34 -5.94 24.47 2.08
N GLY A 35 -6.89 24.55 1.13
CA GLY A 35 -6.84 25.52 0.03
C GLY A 35 -5.68 25.28 -0.95
N VAL A 36 -5.18 24.04 -1.04
CA VAL A 36 -4.09 23.63 -1.92
C VAL A 36 -4.62 22.87 -3.13
N GLY A 37 -3.86 22.83 -4.22
CA GLY A 37 -4.23 22.04 -5.39
C GLY A 37 -4.10 20.54 -5.11
N GLU A 38 -5.10 19.75 -5.50
CA GLU A 38 -5.12 18.29 -5.31
C GLU A 38 -3.88 17.60 -5.90
N VAL A 39 -3.46 18.04 -7.09
CA VAL A 39 -2.27 17.53 -7.78
C VAL A 39 -0.99 17.82 -6.98
N SER A 40 -0.88 19.00 -6.39
CA SER A 40 0.26 19.38 -5.56
C SER A 40 0.32 18.56 -4.28
N LEU A 41 -0.82 18.40 -3.60
CA LEU A 41 -0.90 17.60 -2.39
C LEU A 41 -0.61 16.13 -2.67
N GLY A 42 -1.13 15.58 -3.77
CA GLY A 42 -0.82 14.21 -4.19
C GLY A 42 0.67 13.97 -4.45
N LYS A 43 1.37 14.96 -5.04
CA LYS A 43 2.82 14.91 -5.19
C LYS A 43 3.54 14.89 -3.84
N TRP A 44 3.14 15.75 -2.90
CA TRP A 44 3.76 15.79 -1.57
C TRP A 44 3.54 14.50 -0.79
N VAL A 45 2.36 13.88 -0.89
CA VAL A 45 2.07 12.56 -0.30
C VAL A 45 2.99 11.50 -0.88
N LYS A 46 3.18 11.49 -2.20
CA LYS A 46 4.11 10.55 -2.86
C LYS A 46 5.55 10.77 -2.40
N ASP A 47 6.03 12.02 -2.40
CA ASP A 47 7.38 12.37 -1.98
C ASP A 47 7.62 12.01 -0.50
N TYR A 48 6.61 12.22 0.36
CA TYR A 48 6.65 11.88 1.78
C TYR A 48 6.71 10.37 2.02
N ARG A 49 5.93 9.57 1.29
CA ARG A 49 5.99 8.09 1.36
C ARG A 49 7.37 7.56 0.94
N ALA A 50 7.90 8.10 -0.15
CA ALA A 50 9.24 7.73 -0.63
C ALA A 50 10.34 8.10 0.39
N ALA A 51 10.23 9.24 1.07
CA ALA A 51 11.18 9.66 2.10
C ALA A 51 11.11 8.84 3.39
N GLN A 52 9.92 8.31 3.74
CA GLN A 52 9.69 7.45 4.92
C GLN A 52 10.13 5.98 4.72
N GLY A 53 10.79 5.66 3.60
CA GLY A 53 11.16 4.27 3.28
C GLY A 53 9.97 3.39 2.90
N GLY A 54 8.81 3.99 2.61
CA GLY A 54 7.68 3.30 2.02
C GLY A 54 8.00 3.02 0.56
N ASP A 55 8.56 1.85 0.31
CA ASP A 55 8.69 1.27 -1.02
C ASP A 55 7.30 0.86 -1.54
N GLU A 56 6.42 1.84 -1.72
CA GLU A 56 5.32 1.76 -2.68
C GLU A 56 5.79 2.47 -3.95
N SER A 57 6.94 2.07 -4.48
CA SER A 57 7.11 2.15 -5.92
C SER A 57 5.94 1.36 -6.54
N PRO A 58 5.24 1.86 -7.57
CA PRO A 58 4.23 1.05 -8.24
C PRO A 58 4.93 -0.24 -8.69
N LEU A 59 4.60 -1.37 -8.02
CA LEU A 59 5.33 -2.63 -8.12
C LEU A 59 5.87 -2.80 -9.54
N ASP A 60 7.19 -2.82 -9.64
CA ASP A 60 7.84 -3.03 -10.92
C ASP A 60 7.24 -4.32 -11.52
N VAL A 61 7.15 -4.42 -12.84
CA VAL A 61 6.47 -5.54 -13.51
C VAL A 61 7.03 -6.89 -13.00
N SER A 62 8.30 -6.90 -12.61
CA SER A 62 9.01 -7.99 -11.93
C SER A 62 8.42 -8.35 -10.54
N GLU A 63 8.14 -7.36 -9.69
CA GLU A 63 7.62 -7.58 -8.33
C GLU A 63 6.17 -8.08 -8.34
N ARG A 64 5.36 -7.64 -9.31
CA ARG A 64 4.01 -8.20 -9.54
C ARG A 64 4.05 -9.66 -9.95
N ALA A 65 5.03 -10.05 -10.76
CA ALA A 65 5.22 -11.44 -11.15
C ALA A 65 5.60 -12.30 -9.93
N ARG A 66 6.56 -11.83 -9.12
CA ARG A 66 6.96 -12.49 -7.88
C ARG A 66 5.83 -12.62 -6.88
N LEU A 67 4.99 -11.59 -6.73
CA LEU A 67 3.84 -11.63 -5.82
C LEU A 67 2.80 -12.68 -6.26
N ARG A 68 2.51 -12.78 -7.55
CA ARG A 68 1.61 -13.82 -8.10
C ARG A 68 2.17 -15.23 -7.91
N GLU A 69 3.48 -15.40 -8.06
CA GLU A 69 4.14 -16.68 -7.80
C GLU A 69 4.03 -17.06 -6.32
N LEU A 70 4.31 -16.11 -5.42
CA LEU A 70 4.18 -16.31 -3.98
C LEU A 70 2.75 -16.65 -3.55
N GLU A 71 1.74 -15.99 -4.13
CA GLU A 71 0.34 -16.27 -3.87
C GLU A 71 -0.07 -17.67 -4.34
N ARG A 72 0.46 -18.13 -5.47
CA ARG A 72 0.24 -19.49 -5.97
C ARG A 72 0.87 -20.53 -5.04
N GLU A 73 2.12 -20.32 -4.66
CA GLU A 73 2.82 -21.22 -3.74
C GLU A 73 2.11 -21.30 -2.38
N ALA A 74 1.69 -20.16 -1.83
CA ALA A 74 0.93 -20.12 -0.59
C ALA A 74 -0.41 -20.87 -0.69
N ARG A 75 -1.09 -20.80 -1.85
CA ARG A 75 -2.32 -21.55 -2.10
C ARG A 75 -2.04 -23.05 -2.14
N ASP A 76 -1.02 -23.47 -2.87
CA ASP A 76 -0.72 -24.88 -3.06
C ASP A 76 -0.27 -25.53 -1.74
N LEU A 77 0.57 -24.84 -0.96
CA LEU A 77 0.96 -25.26 0.40
C LEU A 77 -0.24 -25.38 1.34
N ARG A 78 -1.23 -24.47 1.25
CA ARG A 78 -2.46 -24.58 2.05
C ARG A 78 -3.27 -25.82 1.69
N LEU A 79 -3.43 -26.10 0.39
CA LEU A 79 -4.15 -27.28 -0.07
C LEU A 79 -3.46 -28.58 0.36
N GLU A 80 -2.14 -28.63 0.26
CA GLU A 80 -1.35 -29.78 0.72
C GLU A 80 -1.47 -29.96 2.24
N ASN A 81 -1.39 -28.87 3.00
CA ASN A 81 -1.55 -28.91 4.45
C ASN A 81 -2.95 -29.41 4.85
N GLU A 82 -4.01 -28.96 4.16
CA GLU A 82 -5.37 -29.45 4.38
C GLU A 82 -5.53 -30.93 4.04
N PHE A 83 -4.93 -31.38 2.93
CA PHE A 83 -4.95 -32.78 2.54
C PHE A 83 -4.25 -33.66 3.59
N LEU A 84 -3.05 -33.27 4.02
CA LEU A 84 -2.30 -33.98 5.06
C LEU A 84 -3.06 -34.03 6.39
N LYS A 85 -3.72 -32.93 6.79
CA LYS A 85 -4.59 -32.91 7.98
C LYS A 85 -5.75 -33.89 7.85
N LYS A 86 -6.40 -33.96 6.69
CA LYS A 86 -7.49 -34.90 6.42
C LYS A 86 -6.99 -36.35 6.45
N ALA A 87 -5.84 -36.63 5.84
CA ALA A 87 -5.22 -37.95 5.86
C ALA A 87 -4.85 -38.37 7.29
N ALA A 88 -4.19 -37.49 8.06
CA ALA A 88 -3.86 -37.74 9.45
C ALA A 88 -5.11 -38.02 10.30
N ALA A 89 -6.19 -37.26 10.10
CA ALA A 89 -7.46 -37.49 10.79
C ALA A 89 -8.14 -38.80 10.38
N TYR A 90 -8.00 -39.22 9.12
CA TYR A 90 -8.49 -40.52 8.64
C TYR A 90 -7.74 -41.68 9.31
N PHE A 91 -6.40 -41.66 9.27
CA PHE A 91 -5.59 -42.72 9.89
C PHE A 91 -5.76 -42.76 11.42
N ALA A 92 -5.89 -41.61 12.09
CA ALA A 92 -6.17 -41.56 13.52
C ALA A 92 -7.53 -42.15 13.92
N LYS A 93 -8.50 -42.24 12.99
CA LYS A 93 -9.81 -42.85 13.22
C LYS A 93 -9.83 -44.36 12.96
N ASP A 94 -9.04 -44.85 12.01
CA ASP A 94 -8.95 -46.29 11.65
C ASP A 94 -8.12 -47.11 12.66
N HIS A 95 -7.32 -46.48 13.53
CA HIS A 95 -6.53 -47.15 14.57
C HIS A 95 -7.28 -47.36 15.91
N ARG A 96 -8.61 -47.50 15.91
CA ARG A 96 -9.42 -47.74 17.12
C ARG A 96 -10.23 -49.03 17.04
#